data_AF-A0A3M1XQ88-F1
#
_entry.id   AF-A0A3M1XQ88-F1
#
_cell.length_a   1.000
_cell.length_b   1.000
_cell.length_c   1.000
_cell.angle_alpha   90.00
_cell.angle_beta   90.00
_cell.angle_gamma   90.00
#
_symmetry.space_group_name_H-M   'P 1'
#
loop_
_entity.id
_entity.type
_entity.pdbx_description
1 polymer ?
#
loop_
_entity_poly.entity_id
_entity_poly.type
_entity_poly.pdbx_seq_one_letter_code
_entity_poly.pdbx_strand_id
1 'polypeptide(L)'
;KVLRTLDGGQSWRISQIPYWYPMRGVAIATPTRVFSVGGVGYNRGIMAWSEDFGESWPHMDTFDFELRDIAFFGARTGLAAGYGAILKTTDGGQSWTYTPAKNEFFSALYLVDDELGYAVGRTGTILRTRDAGASWERLRNGNLPGPPHRYNDVFFEDAQNGYIAGDRGLLLYTRDGGDHWSRLDWPVKVDLYAVRAWPDGRLWVSGAEGHLFELDPF
;
A
#
# COMPACT_ATOMS: atom_id res chain seq x y z
N LYS A 1 -2.80 -11.52 -13.46
CA LYS A 1 -1.66 -11.40 -14.40
C LYS A 1 -0.68 -10.41 -13.80
N VAL A 2 0.61 -10.71 -13.84
CA VAL A 2 1.67 -9.75 -13.56
C VAL A 2 2.35 -9.43 -14.88
N LEU A 3 2.67 -8.17 -15.13
CA LEU A 3 3.42 -7.76 -16.30
C LEU A 3 4.81 -7.34 -15.84
N ARG A 4 5.84 -7.64 -16.63
CA ARG A 4 7.21 -7.21 -16.35
C ARG A 4 7.91 -6.66 -17.58
N THR A 5 8.90 -5.82 -17.32
CA THR A 5 9.75 -5.16 -18.31
C THR A 5 11.20 -5.19 -17.85
N LEU A 6 12.13 -5.21 -18.80
CA LEU A 6 13.58 -5.10 -18.58
C LEU A 6 14.19 -3.88 -19.29
N ASP A 7 13.36 -3.07 -19.95
CA ASP A 7 13.76 -1.99 -20.85
C ASP A 7 13.08 -0.65 -20.51
N GLY A 8 12.75 -0.47 -19.22
CA GLY A 8 12.11 0.76 -18.75
C GLY A 8 10.66 0.92 -19.22
N GLY A 9 9.99 -0.17 -19.59
CA GLY A 9 8.57 -0.18 -19.97
C GLY A 9 8.32 -0.03 -21.47
N GLN A 10 9.36 -0.10 -22.31
CA GLN A 10 9.20 -0.09 -23.77
C GLN A 10 8.55 -1.39 -24.28
N SER A 11 8.88 -2.52 -23.66
CA SER A 11 8.23 -3.80 -23.92
C SER A 11 7.82 -4.50 -22.63
N TRP A 12 6.73 -5.27 -22.74
CA TRP A 12 6.10 -5.96 -21.62
C TRP A 12 5.90 -7.43 -21.91
N ARG A 13 6.20 -8.28 -20.92
CA ARG A 13 5.89 -9.71 -20.94
C ARG A 13 4.84 -10.01 -19.88
N ILE A 14 3.83 -10.79 -20.27
CA ILE A 14 2.82 -11.29 -19.34
C ILE A 14 3.41 -12.51 -18.63
N SER A 15 3.45 -12.43 -17.30
CA SER A 15 3.73 -13.54 -16.41
C SER A 15 2.46 -13.95 -15.67
N GLN A 16 2.07 -15.20 -15.84
CA GLN A 16 0.82 -15.73 -15.29
C GLN A 16 1.12 -16.46 -13.98
N ILE A 17 0.62 -15.91 -12.87
CA ILE A 17 0.49 -16.64 -11.61
C ILE A 17 -0.59 -17.71 -11.82
N PRO A 18 -0.36 -18.99 -11.46
CA PRO A 18 -1.32 -20.09 -11.62
C PRO A 18 -2.46 -20.02 -10.59
N TYR A 19 -3.09 -18.86 -10.48
CA TYR A 19 -4.20 -18.57 -9.58
C TYR A 19 -5.20 -17.67 -10.29
N TRP A 20 -6.50 -17.95 -10.09
CA TRP A 20 -7.58 -17.40 -10.91
C TRP A 20 -8.25 -16.17 -10.31
N TYR A 21 -7.92 -15.82 -9.06
CA TYR A 21 -8.48 -14.64 -8.42
C TYR A 21 -7.65 -13.38 -8.69
N PRO A 22 -8.25 -12.18 -8.53
CA PRO A 22 -7.57 -10.92 -8.78
C PRO A 22 -6.31 -10.75 -7.94
N MET A 23 -5.26 -10.27 -8.59
CA MET A 23 -4.07 -9.77 -7.92
C MET A 23 -4.24 -8.27 -7.67
N ARG A 24 -3.77 -7.82 -6.51
CA ARG A 24 -4.06 -6.51 -5.94
C ARG A 24 -2.80 -5.69 -5.70
N GLY A 25 -1.77 -6.31 -5.13
CA GLY A 25 -0.48 -5.68 -4.85
C GLY A 25 0.68 -6.48 -5.42
N VAL A 26 1.77 -5.79 -5.73
CA VAL A 26 3.04 -6.37 -6.15
C VAL A 26 4.17 -5.59 -5.48
N ALA A 27 5.19 -6.28 -4.98
CA ALA A 27 6.36 -5.66 -4.39
C ALA A 27 7.63 -6.44 -4.74
N ILE A 28 8.74 -5.72 -4.82
CA ILE A 28 10.06 -6.26 -5.11
C ILE A 28 10.88 -6.15 -3.83
N ALA A 29 11.25 -7.28 -3.23
CA ALA A 29 12.17 -7.32 -2.10
C ALA A 29 13.62 -7.26 -2.59
N THR A 30 13.92 -8.04 -3.63
CA THR A 30 15.21 -8.03 -4.34
C THR A 30 14.95 -8.17 -5.84
N PRO A 31 15.94 -7.89 -6.71
CA PRO A 31 15.76 -8.09 -8.16
C PRO A 31 15.33 -9.51 -8.54
N THR A 32 15.64 -10.52 -7.72
CA THR A 32 15.18 -11.90 -7.94
C THR A 32 13.89 -12.19 -7.19
N ARG A 33 13.67 -11.60 -6.02
CA ARG A 33 12.54 -11.92 -5.14
C ARG A 33 11.41 -10.91 -5.28
N VAL A 34 10.35 -11.33 -5.97
CA VAL A 34 9.15 -10.52 -6.24
C VAL A 34 7.93 -11.19 -5.64
N PHE A 35 7.08 -10.42 -4.96
CA PHE A 35 5.85 -10.90 -4.35
C PHE A 35 4.63 -10.29 -5.02
N SER A 36 3.55 -11.05 -5.10
CA SER A 36 2.24 -10.59 -5.53
C SER A 36 1.18 -11.09 -4.56
N VAL A 37 0.29 -10.20 -4.14
CA VAL A 37 -0.79 -10.52 -3.21
C VAL A 37 -2.15 -10.23 -3.82
N GLY A 38 -3.17 -10.95 -3.38
CA GLY A 38 -4.54 -10.71 -3.83
C GLY A 38 -5.53 -11.67 -3.21
N GLY A 39 -6.65 -11.86 -3.90
CA GLY A 39 -7.78 -12.62 -3.37
C GLY A 39 -9.14 -12.10 -3.78
N VAL A 40 -10.18 -12.63 -3.14
CA VAL A 40 -11.58 -12.26 -3.39
C VAL A 40 -12.44 -12.44 -2.15
N GLY A 41 -13.54 -11.70 -2.12
CA GLY A 41 -14.68 -12.01 -1.26
C GLY A 41 -14.41 -11.86 0.23
N TYR A 42 -13.38 -11.10 0.60
CA TYR A 42 -12.96 -10.88 1.99
C TYR A 42 -12.47 -12.14 2.73
N ASN A 43 -12.57 -13.33 2.13
CA ASN A 43 -12.34 -14.60 2.83
C ASN A 43 -11.39 -15.56 2.10
N ARG A 44 -10.78 -15.12 1.00
CA ARG A 44 -9.78 -15.90 0.25
C ARG A 44 -8.66 -14.98 -0.18
N GLY A 45 -7.45 -15.29 0.25
CA GLY A 45 -6.24 -14.57 -0.13
C GLY A 45 -5.16 -15.49 -0.63
N ILE A 46 -4.23 -14.88 -1.37
CA ILE A 46 -3.00 -15.53 -1.81
C ILE A 46 -1.85 -14.53 -1.68
N MET A 47 -0.69 -15.07 -1.34
CA MET A 47 0.59 -14.45 -1.58
C MET A 47 1.41 -15.42 -2.45
N ALA A 48 1.77 -15.00 -3.65
CA ALA A 48 2.66 -15.75 -4.52
C ALA A 48 4.00 -15.03 -4.61
N TRP A 49 5.10 -15.77 -4.75
CA TRP A 49 6.40 -15.16 -4.99
C TRP A 49 7.21 -15.87 -6.07
N SER A 50 8.08 -15.08 -6.67
CA SER A 50 9.03 -15.43 -7.70
C SER A 50 10.45 -15.27 -7.14
N GLU A 51 11.38 -16.07 -7.66
CA GLU A 51 12.82 -15.97 -7.40
C GLU A 51 13.62 -15.65 -8.69
N ASP A 52 12.91 -15.29 -9.76
CA ASP A 52 13.43 -15.08 -11.11
C ASP A 52 12.83 -13.81 -11.75
N PHE A 53 12.63 -12.77 -10.95
CA PHE A 53 12.09 -11.47 -11.38
C PHE A 53 10.71 -11.55 -12.04
N GLY A 54 9.85 -12.44 -11.54
CA GLY A 54 8.53 -12.69 -12.08
C GLY A 54 8.54 -13.45 -13.41
N GLU A 55 9.60 -14.20 -13.74
CA GLU A 55 9.56 -15.18 -14.84
C GLU A 55 8.59 -16.31 -14.52
N SER A 56 8.67 -16.87 -13.32
CA SER A 56 7.81 -17.92 -12.81
C SER A 56 7.39 -17.65 -11.37
N TRP A 57 6.33 -18.34 -10.93
CA TRP A 57 5.75 -18.20 -9.59
C TRP A 57 5.60 -19.57 -8.94
N PRO A 58 6.72 -20.24 -8.59
CA PRO A 58 6.69 -21.61 -8.10
C PRO A 58 6.16 -21.73 -6.67
N HIS A 59 6.04 -20.62 -5.95
CA HIS A 59 5.68 -20.60 -4.54
C HIS A 59 4.43 -19.78 -4.27
N MET A 60 3.59 -20.27 -3.34
CA MET A 60 2.40 -19.56 -2.90
C MET A 60 1.92 -20.02 -1.52
N ASP A 61 1.41 -19.07 -0.76
CA ASP A 61 0.65 -19.30 0.47
C ASP A 61 -0.78 -18.80 0.30
N THR A 62 -1.73 -19.47 0.95
CA THR A 62 -3.15 -19.08 0.96
C THR A 62 -3.60 -18.61 2.33
N PHE A 63 -4.57 -17.69 2.35
CA PHE A 63 -5.10 -17.07 3.56
C PHE A 63 -6.63 -17.09 3.55
N ASP A 64 -7.24 -17.14 4.73
CA ASP A 64 -8.70 -17.07 4.91
C ASP A 64 -9.26 -15.64 4.84
N PHE A 65 -8.49 -14.72 4.26
CA PHE A 65 -8.86 -13.32 4.04
C PHE A 65 -8.17 -12.77 2.79
N GLU A 66 -8.79 -11.80 2.12
CA GLU A 66 -8.18 -11.15 0.95
C GLU A 66 -6.99 -10.28 1.38
N LEU A 67 -5.86 -10.43 0.69
CA LEU A 67 -4.75 -9.48 0.75
C LEU A 67 -4.94 -8.39 -0.32
N ARG A 68 -4.64 -7.16 0.06
CA ARG A 68 -4.90 -5.94 -0.72
C ARG A 68 -3.65 -5.25 -1.17
N ASP A 69 -2.66 -5.20 -0.30
CA ASP A 69 -1.41 -4.51 -0.61
C ASP A 69 -0.22 -5.22 0.03
N ILE A 70 0.94 -5.00 -0.55
CA ILE A 70 2.22 -5.52 -0.08
C ILE A 70 3.31 -4.48 -0.37
N ALA A 71 4.16 -4.24 0.62
CA ALA A 71 5.26 -3.29 0.52
C ALA A 71 6.54 -3.91 1.11
N PHE A 72 7.68 -3.55 0.54
CA PHE A 72 9.00 -3.90 1.04
C PHE A 72 9.85 -2.65 1.18
N PHE A 73 10.68 -2.60 2.22
CA PHE A 73 11.79 -1.67 2.36
C PHE A 73 13.10 -2.47 2.42
N GLY A 74 13.94 -2.28 1.41
CA GLY A 74 15.11 -3.12 1.20
C GLY A 74 14.78 -4.60 1.01
N ALA A 75 15.77 -5.46 1.27
CA ALA A 75 15.69 -6.88 0.99
C ALA A 75 14.98 -7.72 2.07
N ARG A 76 14.71 -7.14 3.25
CA ARG A 76 14.37 -7.89 4.46
C ARG A 76 13.03 -7.54 5.06
N THR A 77 12.70 -6.25 5.17
CA THR A 77 11.50 -5.80 5.85
C THR A 77 10.36 -5.67 4.85
N GLY A 78 9.23 -6.30 5.16
CA GLY A 78 8.03 -6.21 4.35
C GLY A 78 6.76 -6.33 5.17
N LEU A 79 5.70 -5.73 4.64
CA LEU A 79 4.34 -5.77 5.18
C LEU A 79 3.37 -6.24 4.10
N ALA A 80 2.39 -7.04 4.48
CA ALA A 80 1.27 -7.41 3.62
C ALA A 80 -0.03 -7.21 4.40
N ALA A 81 -1.02 -6.56 3.79
CA ALA A 81 -2.24 -6.18 4.49
C ALA A 81 -3.48 -6.42 3.66
N GLY A 82 -4.60 -6.59 4.34
CA GLY A 82 -5.89 -6.73 3.68
C GLY A 82 -7.03 -6.80 4.68
N TYR A 83 -7.96 -7.73 4.48
CA TYR A 83 -9.12 -7.83 5.35
C TYR A 83 -8.75 -8.41 6.72
N GLY A 84 -8.85 -7.58 7.75
CA GLY A 84 -8.77 -7.97 9.14
C GLY A 84 -7.35 -8.17 9.69
N ALA A 85 -6.31 -8.07 8.87
CA ALA A 85 -4.94 -8.35 9.28
C ALA A 85 -3.88 -7.56 8.51
N ILE A 86 -2.77 -7.33 9.21
CA ILE A 86 -1.47 -6.98 8.65
C ILE A 86 -0.47 -8.06 9.07
N LEU A 87 0.27 -8.60 8.12
CA LEU A 87 1.41 -9.49 8.33
C LEU A 87 2.72 -8.73 8.13
N LYS A 88 3.76 -9.19 8.79
CA LYS A 88 5.11 -8.66 8.64
C LYS A 88 6.14 -9.75 8.37
N THR A 89 7.23 -9.35 7.73
CA THR A 89 8.46 -10.14 7.59
C THR A 89 9.69 -9.25 7.86
N THR A 90 10.75 -9.86 8.39
CA THR A 90 12.09 -9.25 8.59
C THR A 90 13.20 -10.15 8.03
N ASP A 91 12.83 -11.19 7.30
CA ASP A 91 13.70 -12.18 6.66
C ASP A 91 13.50 -12.23 5.13
N GLY A 92 12.96 -11.15 4.56
CA GLY A 92 12.74 -11.00 3.12
C GLY A 92 11.54 -11.79 2.60
N GLY A 93 10.62 -12.17 3.48
CA GLY A 93 9.45 -12.98 3.16
C GLY A 93 9.73 -14.49 3.13
N GLN A 94 10.78 -14.96 3.81
CA GLN A 94 10.93 -16.41 4.09
C GLN A 94 9.87 -16.87 5.10
N SER A 95 9.54 -16.02 6.05
CA SER A 95 8.41 -16.22 6.96
C SER A 95 7.61 -14.93 7.13
N TRP A 96 6.31 -15.10 7.37
CA TRP A 96 5.36 -14.02 7.63
C TRP A 96 4.67 -14.25 8.97
N THR A 97 4.55 -13.21 9.77
CA THR A 97 3.94 -13.26 11.10
C THR A 97 2.82 -12.24 11.22
N TYR A 98 1.75 -12.59 11.91
CA TYR A 98 0.64 -11.67 12.19
C TYR A 98 1.09 -10.57 13.15
N THR A 99 0.69 -9.34 12.86
CA THR A 99 0.85 -8.21 13.76
C THR A 99 -0.40 -8.05 14.65
N PRO A 100 -0.35 -7.21 15.71
CA PRO A 100 -1.54 -6.91 16.52
C PRO A 100 -2.65 -6.13 15.78
N ALA A 101 -2.37 -5.53 14.61
CA ALA A 101 -3.34 -4.75 13.85
C ALA A 101 -4.44 -5.63 13.25
N LYS A 102 -5.70 -5.30 13.55
CA LYS A 102 -6.88 -6.11 13.20
C LYS A 102 -8.16 -5.28 13.07
N ASN A 103 -9.26 -5.94 12.69
CA ASN A 103 -10.62 -5.38 12.65
C ASN A 103 -10.80 -4.18 11.70
N GLU A 104 -10.14 -4.22 10.55
CA GLU A 104 -10.23 -3.20 9.51
C GLU A 104 -10.06 -3.85 8.13
N PHE A 105 -10.57 -3.23 7.07
CA PHE A 105 -10.14 -3.53 5.72
C PHE A 105 -8.99 -2.58 5.36
N PHE A 106 -7.76 -3.05 5.52
CA PHE A 106 -6.56 -2.29 5.18
C PHE A 106 -6.43 -2.20 3.66
N SER A 107 -6.36 -0.96 3.15
CA SER A 107 -6.37 -0.68 1.72
C SER A 107 -4.95 -0.55 1.16
N ALA A 108 -4.04 0.08 1.91
CA ALA A 108 -2.70 0.41 1.44
C ALA A 108 -1.68 0.47 2.59
N LEU A 109 -0.43 0.23 2.22
CA LEU A 109 0.74 0.22 3.08
C LEU A 109 1.81 1.17 2.52
N TYR A 110 2.60 1.77 3.41
CA TYR A 110 3.83 2.46 3.02
C TYR A 110 4.91 2.25 4.07
N LEU A 111 6.12 1.88 3.67
CA LEU A 111 7.29 1.80 4.53
C LEU A 111 8.21 2.98 4.18
N VAL A 112 8.47 3.85 5.15
CA VAL A 112 9.41 4.97 5.00
C VAL A 112 10.85 4.46 5.11
N ASP A 113 11.08 3.56 6.05
CA ASP A 113 12.33 2.84 6.26
C ASP A 113 12.05 1.40 6.75
N ASP A 114 13.05 0.73 7.29
CA ASP A 114 12.96 -0.65 7.78
C ASP A 114 12.24 -0.79 9.13
N GLU A 115 11.89 0.31 9.80
CA GLU A 115 11.17 0.33 11.08
C GLU A 115 9.86 1.13 11.02
N LEU A 116 9.88 2.29 10.35
CA LEU A 116 8.78 3.24 10.21
C LEU A 116 7.88 2.88 9.03
N GLY A 117 6.61 2.64 9.33
CA GLY A 117 5.61 2.34 8.31
C GLY A 117 4.21 2.80 8.68
N TYR A 118 3.35 2.82 7.68
CA TYR A 118 1.97 3.27 7.78
C TYR A 118 1.02 2.28 7.10
N ALA A 119 -0.18 2.18 7.66
CA ALA A 119 -1.28 1.44 7.06
C ALA A 119 -2.56 2.28 7.13
N VAL A 120 -3.33 2.29 6.04
CA VAL A 120 -4.61 2.99 5.97
C VAL A 120 -5.75 2.05 5.60
N GLY A 121 -6.97 2.39 6.02
CA GLY A 121 -8.13 1.50 5.88
C GLY A 121 -9.45 2.20 5.54
N ARG A 122 -10.48 1.38 5.34
CA ARG A 122 -11.79 1.82 4.85
C ARG A 122 -12.69 2.46 5.91
N THR A 123 -12.33 2.39 7.20
CA THR A 123 -13.08 3.04 8.29
C THR A 123 -12.35 4.28 8.84
N GLY A 124 -11.59 4.97 8.00
CA GLY A 124 -10.82 6.15 8.40
C GLY A 124 -9.63 5.80 9.29
N THR A 125 -9.15 4.56 9.22
CA THR A 125 -8.00 4.09 9.99
C THR A 125 -6.71 4.61 9.39
N ILE A 126 -5.87 5.20 10.25
CA ILE A 126 -4.47 5.52 9.99
C ILE A 126 -3.69 4.86 11.12
N LEU A 127 -2.81 3.92 10.78
CA LEU A 127 -1.89 3.31 11.73
C LEU A 127 -0.46 3.68 11.37
N ARG A 128 0.37 3.83 12.40
CA ARG A 128 1.82 4.00 12.30
C ARG A 128 2.51 2.92 13.12
N THR A 129 3.57 2.36 12.57
CA THR A 129 4.53 1.52 13.29
C THR A 129 5.89 2.20 13.31
N ARG A 130 6.68 1.95 14.35
CA ARG A 130 8.08 2.38 14.49
C ARG A 130 8.99 1.19 14.85
N ASP A 131 8.52 -0.02 14.60
CA ASP A 131 9.17 -1.28 14.98
C ASP A 131 8.88 -2.39 13.96
N ALA A 132 8.86 -2.03 12.67
CA ALA A 132 8.65 -2.92 11.54
C ALA A 132 7.32 -3.72 11.64
N GLY A 133 6.28 -3.10 12.20
CA GLY A 133 4.96 -3.67 12.38
C GLY A 133 4.82 -4.58 13.62
N ALA A 134 5.79 -4.61 14.54
CA ALA A 134 5.63 -5.36 15.79
C ALA A 134 4.50 -4.77 16.67
N SER A 135 4.35 -3.45 16.65
CA SER A 135 3.27 -2.70 17.28
C SER A 135 2.76 -1.60 16.36
N TRP A 136 1.54 -1.14 16.63
CA TRP A 136 0.85 -0.13 15.82
C TRP A 136 0.16 0.90 16.71
N GLU A 137 0.42 2.16 16.42
CA GLU A 137 -0.25 3.32 17.00
C GLU A 137 -1.35 3.79 16.05
N ARG A 138 -2.57 4.03 16.57
CA ARG A 138 -3.64 4.65 15.79
C ARG A 138 -3.50 6.17 15.82
N LEU A 139 -3.32 6.77 14.65
CA LEU A 139 -3.20 8.22 14.50
C LEU A 139 -4.57 8.88 14.31
N ARG A 140 -4.65 10.16 14.66
CA ARG A 140 -5.85 10.98 14.43
C ARG A 140 -5.88 11.44 12.98
N ASN A 141 -7.04 11.38 12.35
CA ASN A 141 -7.23 11.84 10.97
C ASN A 141 -7.52 13.35 10.84
N GLY A 142 -7.12 14.17 11.81
CA GLY A 142 -7.45 15.60 11.82
C GLY A 142 -8.88 15.95 12.26
N ASN A 143 -9.61 14.99 12.85
CA ASN A 143 -11.02 15.16 13.29
C ASN A 143 -11.98 15.51 12.14
N LEU A 144 -11.85 14.82 11.00
CA LEU A 144 -12.74 15.03 9.87
C LEU A 144 -14.22 14.84 10.29
N PRO A 145 -15.11 15.80 9.94
CA PRO A 145 -16.52 15.68 10.28
C PRO A 145 -17.22 14.64 9.41
N GLY A 146 -18.27 14.02 9.96
CA GLY A 146 -19.14 13.11 9.21
C GLY A 146 -18.79 11.62 9.41
N PRO A 147 -19.29 10.74 8.52
CA PRO A 147 -19.03 9.30 8.62
C PRO A 147 -17.56 8.99 8.33
N PRO A 148 -17.07 7.80 8.78
CA PRO A 148 -15.71 7.37 8.46
C PRO A 148 -15.43 7.39 6.94
N HIS A 149 -14.29 7.97 6.58
CA HIS A 149 -13.82 8.05 5.20
C HIS A 149 -13.07 6.79 4.79
N ARG A 150 -13.16 6.42 3.51
CA ARG A 150 -12.33 5.35 2.94
C ARG A 150 -11.00 5.93 2.46
N TYR A 151 -9.91 5.41 2.98
CA TYR A 151 -8.57 5.70 2.46
C TYR A 151 -8.17 4.61 1.48
N ASN A 152 -7.68 5.04 0.32
CA ASN A 152 -7.35 4.18 -0.80
C ASN A 152 -5.84 4.01 -0.96
N ASP A 153 -5.06 5.01 -0.58
CA ASP A 153 -3.59 4.99 -0.71
C ASP A 153 -2.94 5.89 0.34
N VAL A 154 -1.70 5.56 0.69
CA VAL A 154 -0.85 6.33 1.60
C VAL A 154 0.56 6.39 1.02
N PHE A 155 1.17 7.57 1.09
CA PHE A 155 2.48 7.83 0.54
C PHE A 155 3.22 8.81 1.44
N PHE A 156 4.53 8.61 1.61
CA PHE A 156 5.40 9.56 2.28
C PHE A 156 6.57 9.90 1.37
N GLU A 157 6.93 11.18 1.33
CA GLU A 157 8.15 11.64 0.64
C GLU A 157 9.38 11.44 1.53
N ASP A 158 9.18 11.60 2.84
CA ASP A 158 10.16 11.40 3.89
C ASP A 158 9.45 11.06 5.22
N ALA A 159 10.20 10.97 6.31
CA ALA A 159 9.64 10.63 7.62
C ALA A 159 8.66 11.67 8.21
N GLN A 160 8.55 12.86 7.63
CA GLN A 160 7.74 13.98 8.12
C GLN A 160 6.59 14.32 7.16
N ASN A 161 6.83 14.27 5.86
CA ASN A 161 5.91 14.70 4.82
C ASN A 161 5.18 13.50 4.20
N GLY A 162 3.86 13.48 4.36
CA GLY A 162 3.03 12.36 3.89
C GLY A 162 1.63 12.76 3.47
N TYR A 163 1.01 11.88 2.69
CA TYR A 163 -0.25 12.10 1.98
C TYR A 163 -1.13 10.87 2.06
N ILE A 164 -2.44 11.09 2.18
CA ILE A 164 -3.46 10.03 2.10
C ILE A 164 -4.51 10.44 1.08
N ALA A 165 -4.70 9.59 0.08
CA ALA A 165 -5.76 9.72 -0.91
C ALA A 165 -6.96 8.85 -0.53
N GLY A 166 -8.18 9.37 -0.68
CA GLY A 166 -9.41 8.68 -0.29
C GLY A 166 -10.64 9.03 -1.10
N ASP A 167 -11.80 8.69 -0.54
CA ASP A 167 -13.09 8.89 -1.19
C ASP A 167 -13.48 10.36 -1.40
N ARG A 168 -14.32 10.63 -2.40
CA ARG A 168 -14.98 11.94 -2.62
C ARG A 168 -14.03 13.15 -2.65
N GLY A 169 -12.86 12.98 -3.26
CA GLY A 169 -11.84 14.01 -3.38
C GLY A 169 -11.09 14.27 -2.08
N LEU A 170 -11.12 13.35 -1.11
CA LEU A 170 -10.39 13.50 0.13
C LEU A 170 -8.89 13.29 -0.11
N LEU A 171 -8.13 14.36 0.12
CA LEU A 171 -6.69 14.30 0.22
C LEU A 171 -6.29 14.89 1.57
N LEU A 172 -5.55 14.10 2.36
CA LEU A 172 -4.93 14.56 3.60
C LEU A 172 -3.43 14.70 3.40
N TYR A 173 -2.82 15.62 4.14
CA TYR A 173 -1.37 15.76 4.24
C TYR A 173 -0.93 15.94 5.69
N THR A 174 0.32 15.58 5.96
CA THR A 174 1.01 15.80 7.22
C THR A 174 2.42 16.35 6.94
N ARG A 175 2.96 17.10 7.89
CA ARG A 175 4.33 17.63 7.89
C ARG A 175 5.10 17.27 9.17
N ASP A 176 4.53 16.39 9.98
CA ASP A 176 5.06 15.97 11.28
C ASP A 176 4.94 14.45 11.48
N GLY A 177 5.03 13.68 10.39
CA GLY A 177 5.02 12.22 10.45
C GLY A 177 3.67 11.64 10.89
N GLY A 178 2.59 12.37 10.63
CA GLY A 178 1.21 11.96 10.88
C GLY A 178 0.70 12.24 12.29
N ASP A 179 1.45 12.98 13.13
CA ASP A 179 0.95 13.43 14.43
C ASP A 179 -0.24 14.39 14.24
N HIS A 180 -0.19 15.22 13.20
CA HIS A 180 -1.31 16.02 12.72
C HIS A 180 -1.53 15.83 11.22
N TRP A 181 -2.79 15.55 10.86
CA TRP A 181 -3.25 15.49 9.48
C TRP A 181 -4.17 16.67 9.18
N SER A 182 -3.92 17.32 8.05
CA SER A 182 -4.75 18.40 7.52
C SER A 182 -5.37 17.97 6.20
N ARG A 183 -6.62 18.38 5.97
CA ARG A 183 -7.28 18.20 4.68
C ARG A 183 -6.77 19.24 3.69
N LEU A 184 -6.51 18.82 2.46
CA LEU A 184 -6.34 19.74 1.35
C LEU A 184 -7.71 20.16 0.81
N ASP A 185 -7.98 21.46 0.82
CA ASP A 185 -9.20 22.04 0.25
C ASP A 185 -9.02 22.33 -1.23
N TRP A 186 -9.78 21.61 -2.06
CA TRP A 186 -9.71 21.70 -3.51
C TRP A 186 -11.05 21.28 -4.14
N PRO A 187 -11.34 21.66 -5.41
CA PRO A 187 -12.66 21.51 -6.01
C PRO A 187 -12.99 20.07 -6.44
N VAL A 188 -12.03 19.14 -6.37
CA VAL A 188 -12.22 17.75 -6.78
C VAL A 188 -13.16 17.01 -5.81
N LYS A 189 -14.06 16.19 -6.37
CA LYS A 189 -15.06 15.39 -5.61
C LYS A 189 -15.15 13.93 -6.08
N VAL A 190 -14.20 13.47 -6.89
CA VAL A 190 -14.12 12.07 -7.34
C VAL A 190 -13.27 11.24 -6.37
N ASP A 191 -13.48 9.93 -6.31
CA ASP A 191 -12.62 9.05 -5.53
C ASP A 191 -11.17 9.15 -6.04
N LEU A 192 -10.23 9.34 -5.11
CA LEU A 192 -8.81 9.38 -5.40
C LEU A 192 -8.21 8.00 -5.14
N TYR A 193 -7.36 7.53 -6.04
CA TYR A 193 -6.83 6.16 -6.00
C TYR A 193 -5.38 6.07 -5.60
N ALA A 194 -4.54 7.03 -5.99
CA ALA A 194 -3.13 7.02 -5.64
C ALA A 194 -2.53 8.42 -5.62
N VAL A 195 -1.51 8.62 -4.78
CA VAL A 195 -0.69 9.83 -4.69
C VAL A 195 0.80 9.45 -4.73
N ARG A 196 1.60 10.03 -5.62
CA ARG A 196 3.04 9.73 -5.75
C ARG A 196 3.84 10.98 -6.08
N ALA A 197 5.08 11.06 -5.58
CA ALA A 197 6.05 12.05 -6.03
C ALA A 197 6.73 11.65 -7.33
N TRP A 198 6.97 12.63 -8.18
CA TRP A 198 7.83 12.54 -9.35
C TRP A 198 9.28 12.90 -8.96
N PRO A 199 10.32 12.45 -9.70
CA PRO A 199 11.71 12.77 -9.37
C PRO A 199 12.07 14.26 -9.26
N ASP A 200 11.25 15.16 -9.81
CA ASP A 200 11.41 16.61 -9.67
C ASP A 200 10.71 17.20 -8.44
N GLY A 201 10.15 16.36 -7.57
CA GLY A 201 9.45 16.76 -6.34
C GLY A 201 7.97 17.08 -6.53
N ARG A 202 7.43 17.02 -7.76
CA ARG A 202 6.00 17.28 -7.98
C ARG A 202 5.15 16.08 -7.58
N LEU A 203 3.99 16.36 -7.00
CA LEU A 203 3.06 15.33 -6.57
C LEU A 203 1.97 15.11 -7.61
N TRP A 204 1.69 13.85 -7.90
CA TRP A 204 0.65 13.43 -8.83
C TRP A 204 -0.41 12.62 -8.11
N VAL A 205 -1.68 12.95 -8.35
CA VAL A 205 -2.84 12.26 -7.79
C VAL A 205 -3.71 11.71 -8.91
N SER A 206 -3.97 10.41 -8.89
CA SER A 206 -4.92 9.77 -9.79
C SER A 206 -6.28 9.60 -9.12
N GLY A 207 -7.35 9.67 -9.90
CA GLY A 207 -8.71 9.50 -9.42
C GLY A 207 -9.63 8.78 -10.40
N ALA A 208 -10.88 8.63 -10.00
CA ALA A 208 -11.92 8.03 -10.84
C ALA A 208 -12.09 8.79 -12.16
N GLU A 209 -12.70 8.12 -13.15
CA GLU A 209 -13.04 8.72 -14.44
C GLU A 209 -11.83 9.19 -15.27
N GLY A 210 -10.63 8.67 -14.98
CA GLY A 210 -9.40 8.99 -15.71
C GLY A 210 -8.75 10.30 -15.28
N HIS A 211 -9.13 10.87 -14.14
CA HIS A 211 -8.51 12.08 -13.63
C HIS A 211 -7.07 11.84 -13.17
N LEU A 212 -6.21 12.79 -13.52
CA LEU A 212 -4.83 12.91 -13.05
C LEU A 212 -4.58 14.38 -12.73
N PHE A 213 -4.16 14.66 -11.49
CA PHE A 213 -3.91 16.00 -10.99
C PHE A 213 -2.45 16.16 -10.60
N GLU A 214 -1.87 17.31 -10.94
CA GLU A 214 -0.60 17.77 -10.40
C GLU A 214 -0.90 18.65 -9.17
N LEU A 215 -0.16 18.44 -8.09
CA LEU A 215 -0.22 19.28 -6.90
C LEU A 215 1.09 20.01 -6.76
N ASP A 216 1.00 21.34 -6.63
CA ASP A 216 2.14 22.15 -6.25
C ASP A 216 2.49 21.86 -4.78
N PRO A 217 3.74 21.50 -4.45
CA PRO A 217 4.15 21.33 -3.07
C PRO A 217 4.01 22.65 -2.32
N PHE A 218 3.34 22.58 -1.16
CA PHE A 218 3.03 23.73 -0.28
C PHE A 218 4.20 24.12 0.61
#